data_AF-A0A844GLE3-F1
#
_entry.id   AF-A0A844GLE3-F1
#
_cell.length_a   1.000
_cell.length_b   1.000
_cell.length_c   1.000
_cell.angle_alpha   90.00
_cell.angle_beta   90.00
_cell.angle_gamma   90.00
#
_symmetry.space_group_name_H-M   'P 1'
#
loop_
_entity.id
_entity.type
_entity.pdbx_description
1 polymer ?
#
loop_
_entity_poly.entity_id
_entity_poly.type
_entity_poly.pdbx_seq_one_letter_code
_entity_poly.pdbx_strand_id
1 'polypeptide(L)' 'MNRQEINEFIEKMEEVGDVWTEAQVNDVYGDSSFEDALADRQSSLGHMSDIISKVINK' A
#
# COMPACT_ATOMS: atom_id res chain seq x y z
N MET A 1 8.06 -8.26 8.04
CA MET A 1 8.41 -6.85 8.36
C MET A 1 8.60 -6.65 9.86
N ASN A 2 9.52 -5.76 10.24
CA ASN A 2 9.68 -5.32 11.62
C ASN A 2 8.85 -4.05 11.92
N ARG A 3 8.75 -3.67 13.20
CA ARG A 3 7.92 -2.52 13.62
C ARG A 3 8.31 -1.19 12.98
N GLN A 4 9.60 -0.95 12.77
CA GLN A 4 10.06 0.29 12.13
C GLN A 4 9.64 0.32 10.66
N GLU A 5 9.80 -0.79 9.95
CA GLU A 5 9.37 -0.93 8.55
C GLU A 5 7.84 -0.80 8.41
N ILE A 6 7.07 -1.33 9.38
CA ILE A 6 5.61 -1.18 9.39
C ILE A 6 5.21 0.28 9.56
N ASN A 7 5.85 1.01 10.48
CA ASN A 7 5.56 2.44 10.66
C ASN A 7 5.91 3.24 9.40
N GLU A 8 7.08 2.96 8.78
CA GLU A 8 7.48 3.63 7.54
C GLU A 8 6.52 3.32 6.39
N PHE A 9 5.99 2.10 6.32
CA PHE A 9 4.98 1.72 5.32
C PHE A 9 3.71 2.55 5.50
N ILE A 10 3.22 2.68 6.73
CA ILE A 10 2.01 3.45 7.06
C ILE A 10 2.18 4.91 6.67
N GLU A 11 3.31 5.54 7.05
CA GLU A 11 3.61 6.93 6.71
C GLU A 11 3.59 7.15 5.19
N LYS A 12 4.27 6.28 4.41
CA LYS A 12 4.31 6.39 2.94
C LYS A 12 2.95 6.18 2.29
N MET A 13 2.10 5.30 2.83
CA MET A 13 0.77 5.07 2.29
C MET A 13 -0.18 6.22 2.66
N GLU A 14 -0.04 6.80 3.85
CA GLU A 14 -0.82 7.96 4.28
C GLU A 14 -0.55 9.21 3.40
N GLU A 15 0.70 9.40 2.93
CA GLU A 15 1.06 10.48 1.99
C GLU A 15 0.24 10.44 0.67
N VAL A 16 -0.18 9.24 0.25
CA VAL A 16 -1.01 9.05 -0.96
C VAL A 16 -2.51 8.86 -0.63
N GLY A 17 -2.90 9.10 0.62
CA GLY A 17 -4.27 9.00 1.11
C GLY A 17 -4.74 7.57 1.39
N ASP A 18 -3.83 6.61 1.45
CA ASP A 18 -4.10 5.21 1.73
C ASP A 18 -3.76 4.89 3.20
N VAL A 19 -4.77 4.93 4.07
CA VAL A 19 -4.57 4.87 5.52
C VAL A 19 -4.58 3.42 6.02
N TRP A 20 -3.52 3.04 6.73
CA TRP A 20 -3.33 1.70 7.30
C TRP A 20 -3.06 1.75 8.80
N THR A 21 -3.52 0.72 9.51
CA THR A 21 -3.12 0.46 10.91
C THR A 21 -2.01 -0.59 10.97
N GLU A 22 -1.19 -0.56 12.03
CA GLU A 22 -0.11 -1.54 12.27
C GLU A 22 -0.63 -2.99 12.19
N ALA A 23 -1.82 -3.24 12.74
CA ALA A 23 -2.46 -4.56 12.67
C ALA A 23 -2.78 -5.00 11.24
N GLN A 24 -3.28 -4.10 10.39
CA GLN A 24 -3.58 -4.42 8.99
C GLN A 24 -2.31 -4.68 8.18
N VAL A 25 -1.27 -3.87 8.39
CA VAL A 25 0.02 -4.09 7.71
C VAL A 25 0.61 -5.42 8.13
N ASN A 26 0.52 -5.77 9.41
CA ASN A 26 1.04 -7.03 9.90
C ASN A 26 0.22 -8.25 9.42
N ASP A 27 -1.10 -8.11 9.30
CA ASP A 27 -1.98 -9.17 8.78
C ASP A 27 -1.72 -9.46 7.30
N VAL A 28 -1.45 -8.42 6.50
CA VAL A 28 -1.26 -8.56 5.04
C VAL A 28 0.20 -8.78 4.66
N TYR A 29 1.13 -8.06 5.27
CA TYR A 29 2.54 -7.97 4.89
C TYR A 29 3.51 -8.35 6.03
N GLY A 30 3.01 -8.89 7.15
CA GLY A 30 3.83 -9.23 8.32
C GLY A 30 5.00 -10.17 8.01
N ASP A 31 4.82 -11.08 7.04
CA ASP A 31 5.84 -12.02 6.58
C ASP A 31 6.64 -11.53 5.35
N SER A 32 6.29 -10.38 4.79
CA SER A 32 6.96 -9.78 3.62
C SER A 32 8.20 -8.97 4.01
N SER A 33 9.03 -8.66 3.03
CA SER A 33 10.00 -7.57 3.15
C SER A 33 9.31 -6.22 2.98
N PHE A 34 9.92 -5.16 3.51
CA PHE A 34 9.40 -3.80 3.35
C PHE A 34 9.28 -3.38 1.87
N GLU A 35 10.28 -3.72 1.06
CA GLU A 35 10.31 -3.40 -0.37
C GLU A 35 9.20 -4.13 -1.14
N ASP A 36 8.99 -5.42 -0.86
CA ASP A 36 7.92 -6.21 -1.49
C ASP A 36 6.53 -5.66 -1.14
N ALA A 37 6.31 -5.30 0.13
CA ALA A 37 5.05 -4.73 0.59
C ALA A 37 4.73 -3.40 -0.11
N LEU A 38 5.72 -2.50 -0.21
CA LEU A 38 5.56 -1.23 -0.92
C LEU A 38 5.30 -1.43 -2.41
N ALA A 39 6.08 -2.30 -3.07
CA ALA A 39 5.93 -2.54 -4.50
C ALA A 39 4.56 -3.14 -4.85
N ASP A 40 4.10 -4.13 -4.08
CA ASP A 40 2.77 -4.73 -4.23
C ASP A 40 1.66 -3.68 -4.05
N ARG A 41 1.75 -2.87 -2.99
CA ARG A 41 0.71 -1.88 -2.71
C ARG A 41 0.69 -0.75 -3.74
N GLN A 42 1.84 -0.24 -4.14
CA GLN A 42 1.96 0.78 -5.19
C GLN A 42 1.44 0.27 -6.54
N SER A 43 1.72 -0.99 -6.89
CA SER A 43 1.15 -1.64 -8.08
C SER A 43 -0.38 -1.69 -8.02
N SER A 44 -0.93 -2.07 -6.86
CA SER A 44 -2.38 -2.10 -6.63
C SER A 44 -3.03 -0.72 -6.79
N LEU A 45 -2.43 0.34 -6.23
CA LEU A 45 -2.91 1.71 -6.37
C LEU A 45 -2.80 2.23 -7.82
N GLY A 46 -1.71 1.89 -8.51
CA GLY A 46 -1.53 2.17 -9.94
C GLY A 46 -2.63 1.54 -10.80
N HIS A 47 -2.92 0.25 -10.59
CA HIS A 47 -3.99 -0.44 -11.28
C HIS A 47 -5.39 0.15 -11.00
N MET A 48 -5.64 0.67 -9.79
CA MET A 48 -6.89 1.37 -9.49
C MET A 48 -7.06 2.63 -10.34
N SER A 49 -5.99 3.41 -10.52
CA SER A 49 -6.02 4.63 -11.35
C SER A 49 -6.33 4.35 -12.82
N ASP A 50 -5.82 3.23 -13.35
CA ASP A 50 -6.06 2.79 -14.73
C ASP A 50 -7.53 2.39 -14.95
N ILE A 51 -8.14 1.73 -13.96
CA ILE A 51 -9.55 1.32 -14.02
C ILE A 51 -10.46 2.54 -13.99
N ILE A 52 -10.22 3.48 -13.07
CA ILE A 52 -11.01 4.71 -12.94
C ILE A 52 -10.92 5.53 -14.25
N SER A 53 -9.73 5.68 -14.82
CA SER A 53 -9.53 6.40 -16.08
C SER A 53 -10.29 5.78 -17.26
N LYS A 54 -10.39 4.45 -17.32
CA LYS A 54 -11.16 3.74 -18.36
C LYS A 54 -12.67 3.88 -18.18
N VAL A 55 -13.17 4.00 -16.94
CA VAL A 55 -14.60 4.13 -16.65
C VAL A 55 -15.10 5.56 -16.86
N ILE A 56 -14.30 6.57 -16.51
CA ILE A 56 -14.68 7.99 -16.65
C ILE A 56 -14.66 8.46 -18.12
N ASN A 57 -13.80 7.89 -18.97
CA ASN A 57 -13.72 8.23 -20.40
C ASN A 57 -14.81 7.57 -21.28
N LYS A 58 -16.05 7.45 -20.80
CA LYS A 58 -17.14 6.82 -21.56
C LYS A 58 -18.34 7.74 -21.79
#